data_AF-A0AAU8WFV9-F1
#
_entry.id   AF-A0AAU8WFV9-F1
#
_cell.length_a   1.000
_cell.length_b   1.000
_cell.length_c   1.000
_cell.angle_alpha   90.00
_cell.angle_beta   90.00
_cell.angle_gamma   90.00
#
_symmetry.space_group_name_H-M   'P 1'
#
loop_
_entity.id
_entity.type
_entity.pdbx_description
1 polymer ?
#
loop_
_entity_poly.entity_id
_entity_poly.type
_entity_poly.pdbx_seq_one_letter_code
_entity_poly.pdbx_strand_id
1 'polypeptide(L)' 'MNRKKKINQTLQKRLKKQHAKLHPSNKPRYISKADRAKLAAEQETNTDLDLSNSNTDTPSQNDGVLQ' A
#
# COMPACT_ATOMS: atom_id res chain seq x y z
N MET A 1 28.01 11.70 -21.57
CA MET A 1 27.28 12.18 -20.37
C MET A 1 28.22 12.10 -19.17
N ASN A 2 28.47 13.22 -18.49
CA ASN A 2 29.38 13.28 -17.33
C ASN A 2 29.05 12.18 -16.31
N ARG A 3 30.08 11.53 -15.75
CA ARG A 3 29.96 10.41 -14.81
C ARG A 3 28.94 10.69 -13.70
N LYS A 4 28.98 11.91 -13.13
CA LYS A 4 28.03 12.39 -12.12
C LYS A 4 26.57 12.26 -12.55
N LYS A 5 26.24 12.72 -13.77
CA LYS A 5 24.88 12.64 -14.31
C LYS A 5 24.44 11.18 -14.49
N LYS A 6 25.37 10.25 -14.82
CA LYS A 6 25.04 8.83 -15.09
C LYS A 6 24.68 8.10 -13.80
N ILE A 7 25.44 8.37 -12.74
CA ILE A 7 25.17 7.84 -11.40
C ILE A 7 23.79 8.34 -10.93
N ASN A 8 23.53 9.65 -11.00
CA ASN A 8 22.26 10.23 -10.54
C ASN A 8 21.06 9.68 -11.31
N GLN A 9 21.15 9.56 -12.64
CA GLN A 9 20.09 8.97 -13.44
C GLN A 9 19.82 7.51 -13.07
N THR A 10 20.87 6.74 -12.77
CA THR A 10 20.74 5.33 -12.39
C THR A 10 20.05 5.21 -11.03
N LEU A 11 20.45 6.03 -10.06
CA LEU A 11 19.83 6.07 -8.73
C LEU A 11 18.35 6.46 -8.81
N GLN A 12 18.03 7.53 -9.53
CA GLN A 12 16.65 7.97 -9.72
C GLN A 12 15.78 6.90 -10.40
N LYS A 13 16.31 6.19 -11.40
CA LYS A 13 15.59 5.09 -12.06
C LYS A 13 15.30 3.94 -11.09
N ARG A 14 16.24 3.60 -10.19
CA ARG A 14 16.05 2.55 -9.18
C ARG A 14 15.00 2.96 -8.14
N LEU A 15 15.08 4.18 -7.63
CA LEU A 15 14.08 4.73 -6.71
C LEU A 15 12.69 4.69 -7.32
N LYS A 16 12.51 5.22 -8.55
CA LYS A 16 11.22 5.19 -9.24
C LYS A 16 10.65 3.77 -9.41
N LYS A 17 11.50 2.79 -9.70
CA LYS A 17 11.08 1.37 -9.79
C LYS A 17 10.65 0.78 -8.45
N GLN A 18 11.28 1.20 -7.34
CA GLN A 18 10.87 0.78 -6.00
C GLN A 18 9.54 1.41 -5.58
N HIS A 19 9.41 2.73 -5.76
CA HIS A 19 8.16 3.43 -5.46
C HIS A 19 6.98 2.95 -6.32
N ALA A 20 7.19 2.66 -7.60
CA ALA A 20 6.15 2.12 -8.48
C ALA A 20 5.54 0.79 -7.98
N LYS A 21 6.30 -0.01 -7.21
CA LYS A 21 5.79 -1.25 -6.61
C LYS A 21 5.02 -1.01 -5.32
N LEU A 22 5.26 0.11 -4.64
CA LEU A 22 4.65 0.46 -3.36
C LEU A 22 3.31 1.20 -3.52
N HIS A 23 2.93 1.60 -4.72
CA HIS A 23 1.65 2.26 -4.98
C HIS A 23 0.55 1.23 -5.32
N PRO A 24 -0.26 0.76 -4.35
CA PRO A 24 -1.49 0.06 -4.68
C PRO A 24 -2.44 1.03 -5.38
N SER A 25 -3.20 0.54 -6.36
CA SER A 25 -4.35 1.30 -6.86
C SER A 25 -5.44 1.28 -5.80
N ASN A 26 -6.00 2.43 -5.44
CA ASN A 26 -7.11 2.53 -4.48
C ASN A 26 -8.40 1.86 -4.98
N LYS A 27 -8.44 1.39 -6.23
CA LYS A 27 -9.61 0.74 -6.81
C LYS A 27 -9.42 -0.78 -6.75
N PRO A 28 -10.39 -1.55 -6.24
CA PRO A 28 -10.33 -2.99 -6.35
C PRO A 28 -10.31 -3.38 -7.84
N ARG A 29 -9.53 -4.41 -8.17
CA ARG A 29 -9.47 -4.94 -9.54
C ARG A 29 -10.88 -5.33 -9.97
N TYR A 30 -11.31 -4.84 -11.14
CA TYR A 30 -12.61 -5.26 -11.68
C TYR A 30 -12.57 -6.77 -11.95
N ILE A 31 -13.57 -7.47 -11.42
CA ILE A 31 -13.84 -8.88 -11.63
C ILE A 31 -15.22 -9.01 -12.26
N SER A 32 -15.46 -10.08 -13.02
CA SER A 32 -16.74 -10.30 -13.68
C SER A 32 -17.89 -10.40 -12.65
N LYS A 33 -19.14 -10.19 -13.10
CA LYS A 33 -20.32 -10.31 -12.22
C LYS A 33 -20.43 -11.70 -11.58
N ALA A 34 -20.07 -12.75 -12.33
CA ALA A 34 -20.09 -14.12 -11.83
C ALA A 34 -19.04 -14.35 -10.74
N ASP A 35 -17.83 -13.83 -10.93
CA ASP A 35 -16.75 -13.97 -9.94
C ASP A 35 -17.03 -13.16 -8.68
N ARG A 36 -17.67 -11.99 -8.81
CA ARG A 36 -18.10 -11.18 -7.65
C ARG A 36 -19.14 -11.89 -6.80
N ALA A 37 -20.10 -12.59 -7.42
CA ALA A 37 -21.12 -13.35 -6.69
C ALA A 37 -20.51 -14.53 -5.91
N LYS A 38 -19.53 -15.23 -6.51
CA LYS A 38 -18.80 -16.31 -5.84
C LYS A 38 -18.00 -15.79 -4.65
N LEU A 39 -17.25 -14.71 -4.83
CA LEU A 39 -16.47 -14.12 -3.75
C LEU A 39 -17.35 -13.53 -2.62
N ALA A 40 -18.52 -12.98 -2.95
CA ALA A 40 -19.45 -12.51 -1.91
C ALA A 40 -19.99 -13.66 -1.06
N ALA A 41 -20.39 -14.78 -1.69
CA ALA A 41 -20.84 -15.98 -0.97
C ALA A 41 -19.72 -16.60 -0.11
N GLU A 42 -18.48 -16.61 -0.60
CA GLU A 42 -17.31 -17.06 0.18
C GLU A 42 -16.93 -16.08 1.30
N GLN A 43 -17.13 -14.77 1.11
CA GLN A 43 -16.87 -13.78 2.16
C GLN A 43 -17.92 -13.83 3.28
N GLU A 44 -19.20 -14.04 2.97
CA GLU A 44 -20.25 -14.22 3.99
C GLU A 44 -19.97 -15.41 4.92
N THR A 45 -19.28 -16.46 4.44
CA THR A 45 -18.84 -17.58 5.30
C THR A 45 -17.62 -17.29 6.17
N ASN A 46 -16.86 -16.24 5.87
CA ASN A 46 -15.62 -15.87 6.59
C ASN A 46 -15.76 -14.62 7.46
N THR A 47 -16.83 -13.83 7.32
CA THR A 47 -17.07 -12.61 8.11
C THR A 47 -17.38 -12.87 9.59
N ASP A 48 -17.69 -14.11 9.99
CA ASP A 48 -17.90 -14.47 11.40
C ASP A 48 -16.59 -14.58 12.22
N LEU A 49 -15.41 -14.47 11.59
CA LEU A 49 -14.12 -14.75 12.23
C LEU A 49 -13.16 -13.55 12.36
N ASP A 50 -13.51 -12.33 11.92
CA ASP A 50 -12.59 -11.16 11.91
C ASP A 50 -13.10 -9.94 12.73
N LEU A 51 -13.74 -10.18 13.87
CA LEU A 51 -14.14 -9.13 14.83
C LEU A 51 -13.11 -8.88 15.96
N SER A 52 -11.89 -9.43 15.88
CA SER A 52 -10.91 -9.37 16.95
C SER A 52 -9.53 -8.91 16.49
N ASN A 53 -9.39 -7.65 16.09
CA ASN A 53 -8.14 -6.92 16.30
C ASN A 53 -8.32 -5.39 16.19
N SER A 54 -8.96 -4.79 17.20
CA SER A 54 -8.88 -3.35 17.43
C SER A 54 -7.53 -3.01 18.08
N ASN A 55 -6.51 -2.70 17.27
CA ASN A 55 -5.32 -2.01 17.77
C ASN A 55 -5.44 -0.53 17.42
N THR A 56 -5.87 0.24 18.41
CA THR A 56 -5.81 1.71 18.45
C THR A 56 -4.34 2.12 18.61
N ASP A 57 -3.72 2.62 17.55
CA ASP A 57 -2.50 3.42 17.68
C ASP A 57 -2.82 4.86 17.27
N THR A 58 -3.07 5.68 18.28
CA THR A 58 -3.09 7.14 18.19
C THR A 58 -1.70 7.65 18.59
N PRO A 59 -0.86 8.18 17.69
CA PRO A 59 0.32 8.91 18.09
C PRO A 59 -0.08 10.33 18.49
N SER A 60 -0.24 10.52 19.80
CA SER A 60 -0.35 11.82 20.47
C SER A 60 0.91 12.65 20.26
N GLN A 61 0.73 13.83 19.66
CA GLN A 61 1.46 15.10 19.82
C GLN A 61 3.01 15.07 19.92
N ASN A 62 3.61 15.62 18.87
CA ASN A 62 4.76 16.53 18.88
C ASN A 62 4.97 17.32 20.19
N ASP A 63 6.24 17.41 20.65
CA ASP A 63 6.99 18.67 20.81
C ASP A 63 8.33 18.44 21.54
N GLY A 64 9.42 19.00 21.00
CA GLY A 64 10.74 18.92 21.64
C GLY A 64 11.90 19.38 20.76
N VAL A 65 11.83 20.63 20.28
CA VAL A 65 12.91 21.36 19.60
C VAL A 65 14.18 21.37 20.46
N LEU A 66 15.32 20.92 19.91
CA LEU A 66 16.65 21.23 20.44
C LEU A 66 17.39 22.12 19.43
N GLN A 67 17.60 23.38 19.79
CA GLN A 67 18.77 24.19 19.41
C GLN A 67 19.51 24.55 20.70
#